data_AF-A0A351L874-F1
#
_entry.id   AF-A0A351L874-F1
#
_cell.length_a   1.000
_cell.length_b   1.000
_cell.length_c   1.000
_cell.angle_alpha   90.00
_cell.angle_beta   90.00
_cell.angle_gamma   90.00
#
_symmetry.space_group_name_H-M   'P 1'
#
loop_
_entity.id
_entity.type
_entity.pdbx_description
1 polymer ?
#
loop_
_entity_poly.entity_id
_entity_poly.type
_entity_poly.pdbx_seq_one_letter_code
_entity_poly.pdbx_strand_id
1 'polypeptide(L)' 'MPLERRMSRDIFAPGEIVQLKQMCLTPGKVFQPGKYIVGELPDIAFEMGLVEKLPPVKGKNAQIKHTESPENQS' A
#
# COMPACT_ATOMS: atom_id res chain seq x y z
N MET A 1 -12.39 10.81 -17.71
CA MET A 1 -11.22 10.58 -16.85
C MET A 1 -11.70 9.82 -15.63
N PRO A 2 -11.20 8.61 -15.34
CA PRO A 2 -11.71 7.81 -14.23
C PRO A 2 -11.34 8.54 -12.94
N LEU A 3 -12.35 8.76 -12.11
CA LEU A 3 -12.20 9.30 -10.77
C LEU A 3 -11.44 8.23 -9.96
N GLU A 4 -10.12 8.28 -9.99
CA GLU A 4 -9.27 7.45 -9.12
C GLU A 4 -9.76 7.70 -7.70
N ARG A 5 -10.28 6.63 -7.08
CA ARG A 5 -10.94 6.72 -5.78
C ARG A 5 -9.89 7.12 -4.76
N ARG A 6 -9.73 8.43 -4.53
CA ARG A 6 -8.93 8.97 -3.43
C ARG A 6 -9.52 8.40 -2.15
N MET A 7 -8.79 7.49 -1.53
CA MET A 7 -9.16 6.90 -0.26
C MET A 7 -8.43 7.71 0.81
N SER A 8 -9.16 8.54 1.55
CA SER A 8 -8.57 9.26 2.69
C SER A 8 -8.05 8.26 3.72
N ARG A 9 -6.89 8.52 4.31
CA ARG A 9 -6.30 7.68 5.37
C ARG A 9 -7.28 7.35 6.50
N ASP A 10 -8.21 8.26 6.80
CA ASP A 10 -9.20 8.15 7.87
C ASP A 10 -10.12 6.91 7.75
N ILE A 11 -10.29 6.36 6.54
CA ILE A 11 -11.10 5.13 6.35
C ILE A 11 -10.38 3.85 6.79
N PHE A 12 -9.09 3.94 7.11
CA PHE A 12 -8.24 2.81 7.49
C PHE A 12 -7.87 2.89 8.97
N ALA A 13 -7.95 1.76 9.67
CA ALA A 13 -7.43 1.70 11.03
C ALA A 13 -5.89 1.83 11.02
N PRO A 14 -5.27 2.45 12.02
CA PRO A 14 -3.81 2.69 12.04
C PRO A 14 -2.97 1.40 12.02
N GLY A 15 -3.54 0.28 12.48
CA GLY A 15 -2.93 -1.06 12.40
C GLY A 15 -3.42 -1.92 11.23
N GLU A 16 -4.24 -1.36 10.32
CA GLU A 16 -4.72 -2.10 9.15
C GLU A 16 -3.61 -2.26 8.12
N ILE A 17 -3.60 -3.41 7.43
CA ILE A 17 -2.65 -3.68 6.34
C ILE A 17 -3.30 -3.28 5.03
N VAL A 18 -2.64 -2.39 4.30
CA VAL A 18 -3.02 -1.92 2.97
C VAL A 18 -2.01 -2.38 1.94
N GLN A 19 -2.45 -2.47 0.69
CA GLN A 19 -1.58 -2.78 -0.45
C GLN A 19 -1.24 -1.49 -1.18
N LEU A 20 0.01 -1.08 -1.16
CA LEU A 20 0.54 -0.06 -2.06
C LEU A 20 0.67 -0.68 -3.45
N LYS A 21 -0.07 -0.15 -4.43
CA LYS A 21 -0.09 -0.64 -5.82
C LYS A 21 0.98 0.00 -6.69
N GLN A 22 1.42 1.19 -6.33
CA GLN A 22 2.35 1.99 -7.12
C GLN A 22 3.46 2.53 -6.23
N MET A 23 4.64 2.73 -6.80
CA MET A 23 5.77 3.31 -6.08
C MET A 23 5.39 4.70 -5.54
N CYS A 24 5.60 4.91 -4.24
CA CYS A 24 5.40 6.22 -3.62
C CYS A 24 6.75 6.84 -3.30
N LEU A 25 7.11 7.91 -4.01
CA LEU A 25 8.32 8.67 -3.73
C LEU A 25 7.99 9.75 -2.71
N THR A 26 8.65 9.69 -1.56
CA THR A 26 8.62 10.77 -0.57
C THR A 26 9.99 11.43 -0.45
N PRO A 27 10.06 12.66 0.05
CA PRO A 27 11.34 13.35 0.26
C PRO A 27 12.34 12.59 1.15
N GLY A 28 11.86 11.70 2.04
CA GLY A 28 12.72 10.96 2.98
C GLY A 28 12.88 9.47 2.68
N LYS A 29 12.01 8.87 1.85
CA LYS A 29 12.00 7.42 1.58
C LYS A 29 11.24 7.12 0.29
N VAL A 30 11.67 6.09 -0.41
CA VAL A 30 10.90 5.50 -1.52
C VAL A 30 10.20 4.24 -1.01
N PHE A 31 8.90 4.15 -1.24
CA PHE A 31 8.09 2.98 -0.91
C PHE A 31 7.79 2.21 -2.18
N GLN A 32 8.20 0.95 -2.22
CA GLN A 32 7.95 0.04 -3.34
C GLN A 32 6.53 -0.53 -3.25
N PRO A 33 5.89 -0.92 -4.36
CA PRO A 33 4.61 -1.61 -4.33
C PRO A 33 4.66 -2.85 -3.40
N GLY A 34 3.75 -2.94 -2.44
CA GLY A 34 3.84 -3.93 -1.37
C GLY A 34 2.76 -3.79 -0.30
N LYS A 35 2.77 -4.71 0.65
CA LYS A 35 1.87 -4.64 1.82
C LYS A 35 2.52 -3.79 2.90
N TYR A 36 1.78 -2.83 3.41
CA TYR A 36 2.24 -1.94 4.47
C TYR A 36 1.17 -1.77 5.53
N ILE A 37 1.60 -1.52 6.76
CA ILE A 37 0.71 -1.05 7.81
C ILE A 37 0.39 0.42 7.53
N VAL A 38 -0.85 0.83 7.73
CA VAL A 38 -1.30 2.21 7.49
C VAL A 38 -0.44 3.23 8.22
N GLY A 39 -0.04 2.94 9.46
CA GLY A 39 0.86 3.79 10.24
C GLY A 39 2.29 3.91 9.69
N GLU A 40 2.71 3.06 8.76
CA GLU A 40 4.05 3.11 8.14
C GLU A 40 4.08 3.85 6.79
N LEU A 41 2.91 4.06 6.17
CA LEU A 41 2.82 4.81 4.93
C LEU A 41 2.52 6.29 5.18
N PRO A 42 3.07 7.19 4.35
CA PRO A 42 2.77 8.61 4.42
C PRO A 42 1.33 8.88 3.95
N ASP A 43 0.70 9.93 4.48
CA ASP A 43 -0.66 10.34 4.09
C ASP A 43 -0.80 10.55 2.58
N ILE A 44 0.27 11.05 1.92
CA ILE A 44 0.31 11.29 0.48
C ILE A 44 0.04 10.02 -0.35
N ALA A 45 0.38 8.83 0.15
CA ALA A 45 0.11 7.57 -0.56
C ALA A 45 -1.41 7.28 -0.61
N PHE A 46 -2.15 7.71 0.40
CA PHE A 46 -3.60 7.58 0.51
C PHE A 46 -4.31 8.64 -0.33
N GLU A 47 -3.88 9.91 -0.18
CA GLU A 47 -4.42 11.05 -0.93
C GLU A 47 -4.26 10.87 -2.46
N MET A 48 -3.15 10.29 -2.89
CA MET A 48 -2.87 9.97 -4.29
C MET A 48 -3.57 8.70 -4.78
N GLY A 49 -4.29 7.97 -3.92
CA GLY A 49 -4.99 6.75 -4.28
C GLY A 49 -4.07 5.59 -4.67
N LEU A 50 -2.80 5.61 -4.25
CA LEU A 50 -1.81 4.58 -4.57
C LEU A 50 -2.03 3.29 -3.76
N VAL A 51 -2.88 3.36 -2.73
CA VAL A 51 -3.16 2.28 -1.80
C VAL A 51 -4.53 1.66 -2.04
N GLU A 52 -4.63 0.36 -1.84
CA GLU A 52 -5.87 -0.40 -1.90
C GLU A 52 -6.14 -1.09 -0.57
N LYS A 53 -7.40 -1.03 -0.13
CA LYS A 53 -7.88 -1.76 1.05
C LYS A 53 -7.90 -3.25 0.76
N LEU A 54 -7.12 -4.02 1.52
CA LEU A 54 -7.18 -5.47 1.45
C LEU A 54 -8.45 -5.98 2.17
N PRO A 55 -9.09 -7.04 1.67
CA PRO A 55 -10.19 -7.66 2.39
C PRO A 55 -9.69 -8.11 3.78
N PRO A 56 -10.48 -7.92 4.85
CA PRO A 56 -10.12 -8.44 6.16
C PRO A 56 -9.94 -9.94 6.02
N VAL A 57 -8.71 -10.43 6.20
CA VAL A 57 -8.37 -11.85 6.09
C VAL A 57 -9.06 -12.63 7.22
N LYS A 58 -10.32 -13.01 6.99
CA LYS A 58 -11.03 -14.04 7.76
C LYS A 58 -10.49 -15.39 7.31
N GLY A 59 -9.39 -15.82 7.91
CA GLY A 59 -8.93 -17.20 7.80
C GLY A 59 -7.43 -17.32 7.62
N LYS A 60 -6.76 -17.76 8.70
CA LYS A 60 -5.62 -18.69 8.71
C LYS A 60 -4.62 -18.56 7.56
N ASN A 61 -3.48 -17.92 7.84
CA ASN A 61 -2.10 -18.43 7.68
C ASN A 61 -1.12 -17.30 7.38
N ALA A 62 -0.15 -17.18 8.28
CA ALA A 62 1.06 -16.41 8.16
C ALA A 62 1.88 -16.88 6.95
N GLN A 63 2.07 -16.01 5.96
CA GLN A 63 3.34 -15.85 5.25
C GLN A 63 3.25 -14.62 4.35
N ILE A 64 3.63 -13.45 4.87
CA ILE A 64 3.98 -12.33 3.99
C ILE A 64 5.40 -12.64 3.50
N LYS A 65 5.51 -13.46 2.45
CA LYS A 65 6.74 -13.49 1.66
C LYS A 65 6.83 -12.10 1.02
N HIS A 66 7.84 -11.33 1.44
CA HIS A 66 8.34 -10.24 0.63
C HIS A 66 8.83 -10.87 -0.68
N THR A 67 7.98 -10.88 -1.70
CA THR A 67 8.42 -11.20 -3.05
C THR A 67 9.23 -9.99 -3.51
N GLU A 68 10.54 -10.15 -3.46
CA GLU A 68 11.51 -9.37 -4.19
C GLU A 68 10.96 -9.01 -5.58
N SER A 69 10.86 -7.71 -5.86
CA SER A 69 10.88 -7.25 -7.24
C SER A 69 12.34 -7.23 -7.67
N PRO A 70 12.69 -7.98 -8.72
CA PRO A 70 13.58 -7.42 -9.71
C PRO A 70 12.79 -7.35 -11.01
N GLU A 71 12.28 -6.15 -11.28
CA GLU A 71 12.13 -5.69 -12.65
C GLU A 71 13.55 -5.62 -13.22
N ASN A 72 13.98 -6.61 -13.99
CA ASN A 72 15.01 -6.38 -14.97
C ASN A 72 14.77 -7.18 -16.25
N GLN A 73 14.72 -6.39 -17.31
CA GLN A 73 14.27 -6.66 -18.67
C GLN A 73 15.36 -7.43 -19.45
N SER A 74 14.98 -8.34 -20.33
CA SER A 74 15.72 -8.70 -21.57
C SER A 74 14.82 -9.48 -22.52
#